data_AF-A0A7I7WRR8-F1
#
_entry.id   AF-A0A7I7WRR8-F1
#
_cell.length_a   1.000
_cell.length_b   1.000
_cell.length_c   1.000
_cell.angle_alpha   90.00
_cell.angle_beta   90.00
_cell.angle_gamma   90.00
#
_symmetry.space_group_name_H-M   'P 1'
#
loop_
_entity.id
_entity.type
_entity.pdbx_description
1 polymer ?
#
loop_
_entity_poly.entity_id
_entity_poly.type
_entity_poly.pdbx_seq_one_letter_code
_entity_poly.pdbx_strand_id
1 'polypeptide(L)' 'MYREVSVIEIREVLRAWLSGSGYRTVAAQAGVDRKTARRYVDAAVAAGWIVSVVSTSSVTS' A
#
# COMPACT_ATOMS: atom_id res chain seq x y z
N MET A 1 4.15 23.37 -0.71
CA MET A 1 5.05 22.91 -1.79
C MET A 1 4.66 21.48 -2.11
N TYR A 2 3.89 21.26 -3.18
CA TYR A 2 3.59 19.92 -3.67
C TYR A 2 4.79 19.45 -4.46
N ARG A 3 5.50 18.44 -3.97
CA ARG A 3 6.50 17.72 -4.77
C ARG A 3 5.70 16.93 -5.80
N GLU A 4 6.02 17.04 -7.08
CA GLU A 4 5.52 16.07 -8.05
C GLU A 4 6.00 14.70 -7.60
N VAL A 5 5.06 13.94 -7.04
CA VAL A 5 5.29 12.56 -6.65
C VAL A 5 5.33 11.82 -7.97
N SER A 6 6.44 11.16 -8.24
CA SER A 6 6.52 10.39 -9.47
C SER A 6 5.54 9.23 -9.38
N VAL A 7 4.88 8.91 -10.48
CA VAL A 7 4.01 7.72 -10.58
C VAL A 7 4.76 6.44 -10.18
N ILE A 8 6.10 6.46 -10.30
CA ILE A 8 7.00 5.39 -9.86
C ILE A 8 6.92 5.21 -8.34
N GLU A 9 7.03 6.28 -7.55
CA GLU A 9 6.94 6.20 -6.08
C GLU A 9 5.60 5.63 -5.64
N ILE A 10 4.49 6.09 -6.23
CA ILE A 10 3.14 5.58 -5.93
C ILE A 10 3.06 4.09 -6.26
N ARG A 11 3.56 3.69 -7.44
CA ARG A 11 3.55 2.30 -7.88
C ARG A 11 4.40 1.41 -6.98
N GLU A 12 5.57 1.86 -6.53
CA GLU A 12 6.42 1.10 -5.60
C GLU A 12 5.77 0.99 -4.22
N VAL A 13 5.14 2.06 -3.71
CA VAL A 13 4.38 2.02 -2.46
C VAL A 13 3.27 0.97 -2.55
N LEU A 14 2.46 1.02 -3.59
CA LEU A 14 1.33 0.11 -3.75
C LEU A 14 1.82 -1.33 -3.99
N ARG A 15 2.90 -1.53 -4.75
CA ARG A 15 3.47 -2.84 -5.00
C ARG A 15 3.93 -3.53 -3.71
N ALA A 16 4.70 -2.82 -2.89
CA ALA A 16 5.19 -3.36 -1.62
C ALA A 16 4.06 -3.54 -0.59
N TRP A 17 3.06 -2.67 -0.59
CA TRP A 17 1.88 -2.82 0.26
C TRP A 17 1.03 -4.03 -0.14
N LEU A 18 0.75 -4.19 -1.43
CA LEU A 18 0.02 -5.35 -1.96
C LEU A 18 0.76 -6.67 -1.73
N SER A 19 2.10 -6.64 -1.58
CA SER A 19 2.90 -7.81 -1.19
C SER A 19 2.83 -8.14 0.31
N GLY A 20 2.00 -7.43 1.09
CA GLY A 20 1.83 -7.64 2.54
C GLY A 20 2.85 -6.91 3.42
N SER A 21 3.67 -6.01 2.86
CA SER A 21 4.67 -5.28 3.64
C SER A 21 4.04 -4.16 4.48
N GLY A 22 4.52 -3.98 5.71
CA GLY A 22 4.09 -2.87 6.57
C GLY A 22 4.58 -1.50 6.10
N TYR A 23 3.88 -0.43 6.47
CA TYR A 23 4.13 0.95 6.01
C TYR A 23 5.57 1.44 6.15
N ARG A 24 6.31 0.98 7.17
CA ARG A 24 7.72 1.37 7.37
C ARG A 24 8.60 0.81 6.26
N THR A 25 8.41 -0.46 5.91
CA THR A 25 9.14 -1.14 4.83
C THR A 25 8.77 -0.55 3.48
N VAL A 26 7.47 -0.36 3.25
CA VAL A 26 6.93 0.24 2.03
C VAL A 26 7.52 1.65 1.78
N ALA A 27 7.54 2.49 2.82
CA ALA A 27 8.09 3.85 2.74
C ALA A 27 9.59 3.84 2.42
N ALA A 28 10.36 2.97 3.08
CA ALA A 28 11.79 2.84 2.85
C ALA A 28 12.10 2.35 1.43
N GLN A 29 11.34 1.38 0.90
CA GLN A 29 11.53 0.86 -0.46
C GLN A 29 11.17 1.86 -1.55
N ALA A 30 10.11 2.65 -1.34
CA ALA A 30 9.66 3.64 -2.32
C ALA A 30 10.36 5.01 -2.19
N GLY A 31 11.26 5.19 -1.20
CA GLY A 31 11.96 6.46 -0.98
C GLY A 31 11.07 7.60 -0.49
N VAL A 32 9.90 7.29 0.08
CA VAL A 32 8.93 8.27 0.59
C VAL A 32 8.86 8.27 2.11
N ASP A 33 8.33 9.34 2.71
CA ASP A 33 8.04 9.31 4.13
C ASP A 33 6.81 8.44 4.44
N ARG A 34 6.74 7.94 5.69
CA ARG A 34 5.67 7.03 6.13
C ARG A 34 4.26 7.63 6.00
N LYS A 35 4.09 8.94 6.20
CA LYS A 35 2.79 9.61 6.09
C LYS A 35 2.35 9.70 4.63
N THR A 36 3.29 9.87 3.71
CA THR A 36 3.06 9.81 2.27
C THR A 36 2.68 8.42 1.81
N ALA A 37 3.42 7.38 2.23
CA ALA A 37 3.04 5.99 1.93
C ALA A 37 1.62 5.65 2.43
N ARG A 38 1.29 6.08 3.66
CA ARG A 38 -0.07 5.90 4.21
C ARG A 38 -1.13 6.62 3.38
N ARG A 39 -0.90 7.87 2.98
CA ARG A 39 -1.86 8.62 2.15
C ARG A 39 -2.13 7.94 0.81
N TYR A 40 -1.13 7.31 0.18
CA TYR A 40 -1.35 6.59 -1.07
C TYR A 40 -2.12 5.29 -0.88
N VAL A 41 -1.83 4.55 0.19
CA VAL A 41 -2.61 3.35 0.52
C VAL A 41 -4.05 3.73 0.85
N ASP A 42 -4.28 4.77 1.66
CA ASP A 42 -5.63 5.26 1.98
C ASP A 42 -6.38 5.68 0.71
N ALA A 43 -5.71 6.37 -0.22
CA ALA A 43 -6.28 6.76 -1.51
C ALA A 43 -6.59 5.56 -2.41
N ALA A 44 -5.71 4.54 -2.44
CA ALA A 44 -5.94 3.31 -3.20
C ALA A 44 -7.11 2.50 -2.63
N VAL A 45 -7.22 2.42 -1.30
CA VAL A 45 -8.36 1.80 -0.61
C VAL A 45 -9.66 2.56 -0.93
N ALA A 46 -9.65 3.89 -0.86
CA ALA A 46 -10.80 4.72 -1.25
C ALA A 46 -11.18 4.55 -2.74
N ALA A 47 -10.21 4.23 -3.60
CA ALA A 47 -10.41 3.89 -5.00
C ALA A 47 -10.82 2.43 -5.25
N GLY A 48 -11.03 1.62 -4.20
CA GLY A 48 -11.52 0.24 -4.29
C GLY A 48 -10.45 -0.83 -4.42
N TRP A 49 -9.19 -0.54 -4.10
CA TRP A 49 -8.12 -1.54 -4.11
C TRP A 49 -8.15 -2.34 -2.80
N ILE A 50 -8.51 -3.63 -2.90
CA ILE A 50 -8.67 -4.54 -1.75
C ILE A 50 -7.51 -5.55 -1.77
N VAL A 51 -6.66 -5.57 -0.73
CA VAL A 51 -5.87 -6.76 -0.38
C VAL A 51 -6.85 -7.76 0.20
N SER A 52 -7.32 -8.70 -0.63
CA SER A 52 -8.14 -9.81 -0.15
C SER A 52 -7.25 -10.72 0.70
N VAL A 53 -7.29 -10.52 2.00
CA VAL A 53 -6.98 -11.57 2.98
C VAL A 53 -8.30 -12.07 3.56
N VAL A 54 -9.15 -12.65 2.71
CA VAL A 54 -10.09 -13.65 3.22
C VAL A 54 -9.30 -14.94 3.27
N SER A 55 -8.71 -15.19 4.44
CA SER A 55 -8.27 -16.52 4.82
C SER A 55 -9.49 -17.43 4.77
N THR A 56 -9.44 -18.37 3.84
CA THR A 56 -10.21 -19.61 3.81
C THR A 56 -10.13 -20.26 5.19
N SER A 57 -11.09 -19.95 6.07
CA SER A 57 -11.26 -20.66 7.33
C SER A 57 -12.36 -21.69 7.09
N SER A 58 -11.91 -22.83 6.60
CA SER A 58 -12.46 -24.17 6.81
C SER A 58 -13.98 -24.32 6.85
N VAL A 59 -14.50 -24.86 5.74
CA VAL A 59 -15.45 -25.98 5.77
C VAL A 59 -15.07 -26.91 6.93
N THR A 60 -15.93 -27.06 7.94
CA THR A 60 -16.30 -28.28 8.68
C THR A 60 -16.94 -27.88 10.03
N SER A 61 -18.27 -27.87 10.09
CA SER A 61 -19.12 -28.47 11.13
C SER A 61 -20.58 -28.18 10.82
#